data_AF-A0A4Q2EGM1-F1
#
_entry.id   AF-A0A4Q2EGM1-F1
#
_cell.length_a   1.000
_cell.length_b   1.000
_cell.length_c   1.000
_cell.angle_alpha   90.00
_cell.angle_beta   90.00
_cell.angle_gamma   90.00
#
_symmetry.space_group_name_H-M   'P 1'
#
loop_
_entity.id
_entity.type
_entity.pdbx_description
1 polymer ?
#
loop_
_entity_poly.entity_id
_entity_poly.type
_entity_poly.pdbx_seq_one_letter_code
_entity_poly.pdbx_strand_id
1 'polypeptide(L)'
;MLRGVAVSSVPRLDDGVGDAATLGAMTSELTAVRSLRANGLPVTKEKQKRHWAIALLRSRWLWIILGATVLYAACLGWMYVTSVTPTPAEGGGEVPGLNLSAIRRSATLALPTLAVWVVAFVALDRFRPMRLGFWYLALGWGAAVSTALSMVINTWASRQMAIVGADPATGARAAVFVAPFVEEATKATVVFFIAIAVRYRIVSTLQAVTLAGLSAAGFAFTENILYYSRVIVYSSVTIGTGNPEQALNSIVFLRGVKTAFGHPLFTSLMALGFIVGLRAHSKIVRIIAPLVGYLAAALGHMLFNFFASIGADDTMMAIMGWGIALTLVIYLIRRILAEGRRQRDRLGDYVDMGWLPPSVVTLFTRQRTRWACFFISVTHGWRAMLATVRIQRTMSELAYLRDAELHGTVDEAGALRARTLLDEARALAPVAITDPAVQKIQLPQFPAWLRLRRRRTAVGPWAPPSPVPASFLPGTVSSPGYSPVDPRWGPPKG
;
A
#
# COMPACT_ATOMS: atom_id res chain seq x y z
N MET A 1 50.17 -52.22 -6.94
CA MET A 1 51.05 -51.09 -7.33
C MET A 1 50.65 -49.90 -6.46
N LEU A 2 51.09 -49.76 -5.20
CA LEU A 2 52.42 -49.37 -4.69
C LEU A 2 53.01 -48.07 -5.27
N ARG A 3 53.15 -47.10 -4.34
CA ARG A 3 54.05 -45.92 -4.27
C ARG A 3 53.64 -44.68 -5.10
N GLY A 4 53.74 -43.45 -4.59
CA GLY A 4 54.68 -42.95 -3.58
C GLY A 4 54.21 -41.77 -2.72
N VAL A 5 55.00 -41.60 -1.67
CA VAL A 5 54.90 -40.72 -0.50
C VAL A 5 55.77 -39.47 -0.71
N ALA A 6 55.30 -38.31 -0.23
CA ALA A 6 56.11 -37.15 0.19
C ALA A 6 55.28 -36.37 1.23
N VAL A 7 55.38 -36.65 2.53
CA VAL A 7 56.24 -36.03 3.57
C VAL A 7 56.23 -34.49 3.63
N SER A 8 55.49 -34.05 4.65
CA SER A 8 55.67 -32.92 5.58
C SER A 8 56.03 -31.51 5.07
N SER A 9 55.11 -30.59 5.35
CA SER A 9 55.46 -29.35 6.04
C SER A 9 54.38 -29.07 7.10
N VAL A 10 54.75 -29.29 8.37
CA VAL A 10 54.00 -28.85 9.55
C VAL A 10 53.84 -27.32 9.47
N PRO A 11 52.64 -26.74 9.57
CA PRO A 11 52.53 -25.31 9.82
C PRO A 11 53.04 -25.07 11.25
N ARG A 12 54.06 -24.22 11.39
CA ARG A 12 54.48 -23.69 12.69
C ARG A 12 53.26 -23.08 13.38
N LEU A 13 53.07 -23.50 14.63
CA LEU A 13 52.18 -22.89 15.60
C LEU A 13 52.73 -21.49 15.94
N ASP A 14 52.37 -20.48 15.15
CA ASP A 14 52.57 -19.07 15.48
C ASP A 14 51.51 -18.24 14.75
N ASP A 15 50.22 -18.44 15.09
CA ASP A 15 49.11 -17.53 14.71
C ASP A 15 47.86 -17.72 15.60
N GLY A 16 48.06 -18.08 16.88
CA GLY A 16 46.97 -18.36 17.83
C GLY A 16 46.08 -17.16 18.22
N VAL A 17 46.42 -15.94 17.78
CA VAL A 17 45.66 -14.72 18.09
C VAL A 17 44.72 -14.32 16.95
N GLY A 18 45.02 -14.69 15.71
CA GLY A 18 44.19 -14.38 14.53
C GLY A 18 42.97 -15.29 14.39
N ASP A 19 43.14 -16.60 14.61
CA ASP A 19 42.06 -17.58 14.48
C ASP A 19 41.03 -17.51 15.61
N ALA A 20 41.45 -17.21 16.85
CA ALA A 20 40.51 -17.04 17.96
C ALA A 20 39.67 -15.76 17.83
N ALA A 21 40.27 -14.66 17.34
CA ALA A 21 39.57 -13.40 17.11
C ALA A 21 38.59 -13.49 15.93
N THR A 22 38.97 -14.18 14.85
CA THR A 22 38.09 -14.42 13.69
C THR A 22 36.98 -15.41 14.01
N LEU A 23 37.25 -16.50 14.74
CA LEU A 23 36.20 -17.41 15.24
C LEU A 23 35.27 -16.71 16.24
N GLY A 24 35.79 -15.84 17.10
CA GLY A 24 35.03 -15.00 18.02
C GLY A 24 34.13 -13.98 17.29
N ALA A 25 34.63 -13.39 16.20
CA ALA A 25 33.85 -12.48 15.36
C ALA A 25 32.75 -13.22 14.58
N MET A 26 33.04 -14.39 14.01
CA MET A 26 32.05 -15.21 13.29
C MET A 26 30.95 -15.74 14.22
N THR A 27 31.32 -16.12 15.46
CA THR A 27 30.35 -16.56 16.46
C THR A 27 29.46 -15.42 16.94
N SER A 28 30.00 -14.20 17.12
CA SER A 28 29.21 -13.01 17.50
C SER A 28 28.26 -12.54 16.38
N GLU A 29 28.69 -12.63 15.11
CA GLU A 29 27.82 -12.29 13.98
C GLU A 29 26.67 -13.30 13.83
N LEU A 30 26.95 -14.60 14.00
CA LEU A 30 25.92 -15.64 13.96
C LEU A 30 24.91 -15.51 15.10
N THR A 31 25.35 -15.15 16.32
CA THR A 31 24.44 -14.90 17.45
C THR A 31 23.60 -13.65 17.22
N ALA A 32 24.16 -12.57 16.68
CA ALA A 32 23.42 -11.37 16.28
C ALA A 32 22.37 -11.67 15.18
N VAL A 33 22.72 -12.49 14.19
CA VAL A 33 21.77 -12.92 13.14
C VAL A 33 20.65 -13.78 13.72
N ARG A 34 20.96 -14.65 14.69
CA ARG A 34 19.97 -15.48 15.39
C ARG A 34 19.04 -14.63 16.26
N SER A 35 19.57 -13.67 17.03
CA SER A 35 18.77 -12.78 17.88
C SER A 35 17.84 -11.89 17.05
N LEU A 36 18.34 -11.31 15.94
CA LEU A 36 17.49 -10.57 15.00
C LEU A 36 16.36 -11.43 14.44
N ARG A 37 16.63 -12.70 14.09
CA ARG A 37 15.59 -13.62 13.59
C ARG A 37 14.58 -14.01 14.68
N ALA A 38 15.03 -14.23 15.90
CA ALA A 38 14.17 -14.54 17.05
C ALA A 38 13.17 -13.40 17.31
N ASN A 39 13.63 -12.16 17.20
CA ASN A 39 12.81 -10.94 17.30
C ASN A 39 12.05 -10.59 16.00
N GLY A 40 12.12 -11.43 14.96
CA GLY A 40 11.45 -11.19 13.68
C GLY A 40 11.99 -9.99 12.88
N LEU A 41 13.14 -9.45 13.27
CA LEU A 41 13.79 -8.31 12.65
C LEU A 41 14.50 -8.71 11.35
N PRO A 42 14.50 -7.83 10.32
CA PRO A 42 15.24 -8.08 9.09
C PRO A 42 16.75 -8.04 9.33
N VAL A 43 17.42 -9.13 8.97
CA VAL A 43 18.89 -9.20 8.91
C VAL A 43 19.35 -8.50 7.62
N THR A 44 20.23 -7.50 7.75
CA THR A 44 20.95 -6.91 6.62
C THR A 44 21.86 -7.97 6.03
N LYS A 45 21.47 -8.53 4.87
CA LYS A 45 22.40 -9.33 4.09
C LYS A 45 23.38 -8.38 3.44
N GLU A 46 24.67 -8.60 3.64
CA GLU A 46 25.69 -8.01 2.78
C GLU A 46 25.28 -8.26 1.33
N LYS A 47 25.09 -7.17 0.57
CA LYS A 47 24.72 -7.27 -0.85
C LYS A 47 25.94 -7.74 -1.60
N GLN A 48 26.15 -9.06 -1.64
CA GLN A 48 27.05 -9.66 -2.61
C GLN A 48 26.60 -9.16 -3.99
N LYS A 49 27.48 -8.49 -4.74
CA LYS A 49 27.21 -7.93 -6.07
C LYS A 49 26.92 -9.07 -7.05
N ARG A 50 25.69 -9.59 -7.01
CA ARG A 50 25.20 -10.61 -7.93
C ARG A 50 24.44 -9.94 -9.07
N HIS A 51 24.47 -10.55 -10.23
CA HIS A 51 23.69 -10.09 -11.37
C HIS A 51 22.20 -10.01 -10.99
N TRP A 52 21.53 -8.93 -11.41
CA TRP A 52 20.17 -8.61 -10.96
C TRP A 52 19.15 -9.73 -11.27
N ALA A 53 19.35 -10.45 -12.38
CA ALA A 53 18.52 -11.57 -12.80
C ALA A 53 18.55 -12.75 -11.80
N ILE A 54 19.75 -13.09 -11.31
CA ILE A 54 19.93 -14.17 -10.32
C ILE A 54 19.32 -13.76 -8.97
N ALA A 55 19.44 -12.48 -8.60
CA ALA A 55 18.81 -11.95 -7.41
C ALA A 55 17.28 -11.98 -7.49
N LEU A 56 16.72 -11.74 -8.68
CA LEU A 56 15.29 -11.79 -8.94
C LEU A 56 14.76 -13.23 -8.87
N LEU A 57 15.36 -14.17 -9.60
CA LEU A 57 14.94 -15.58 -9.65
C LEU A 57 15.06 -16.29 -8.29
N ARG A 58 15.99 -15.88 -7.43
CA ARG A 58 16.12 -16.45 -6.09
C ARG A 58 15.18 -15.80 -5.06
N SER A 59 14.44 -14.77 -5.45
CA SER A 59 13.47 -14.11 -4.58
C SER A 59 12.22 -14.98 -4.42
N ARG A 60 11.99 -15.52 -3.22
CA ARG A 60 10.74 -16.23 -2.88
C ARG A 60 9.47 -15.42 -3.21
N TRP A 61 9.55 -14.09 -3.10
CA TRP A 61 8.41 -13.21 -3.37
C TRP A 61 8.04 -13.17 -4.86
N LEU A 62 9.02 -13.35 -5.75
CA LEU A 62 8.74 -13.45 -7.19
C LEU A 62 7.85 -14.66 -7.47
N TRP A 63 8.24 -15.82 -6.96
CA TRP A 63 7.51 -17.08 -7.17
C TRP A 63 6.14 -17.07 -6.50
N ILE A 64 6.00 -16.46 -5.32
CA ILE A 64 4.69 -16.27 -4.69
C ILE A 64 3.79 -15.40 -5.56
N ILE A 65 4.30 -14.27 -6.08
CA ILE A 65 3.50 -13.39 -6.94
C ILE A 65 3.15 -14.11 -8.24
N LEU A 66 4.10 -14.77 -8.89
CA LEU A 66 3.86 -15.52 -10.12
C LEU A 66 2.82 -16.63 -9.93
N GLY A 67 2.96 -17.43 -8.87
CA GLY A 67 2.00 -18.48 -8.54
C GLY A 67 0.60 -17.91 -8.25
N ALA A 68 0.53 -16.80 -7.52
CA ALA A 68 -0.73 -16.09 -7.29
C ALA A 68 -1.33 -15.54 -8.61
N THR A 69 -0.52 -14.98 -9.51
CA THR A 69 -0.99 -14.50 -10.82
C THR A 69 -1.57 -15.63 -11.66
N VAL A 70 -0.92 -16.80 -11.69
CA VAL A 70 -1.43 -17.99 -12.39
C VAL A 70 -2.75 -18.46 -11.77
N LEU A 71 -2.82 -18.51 -10.44
CA LEU A 71 -4.06 -18.84 -9.73
C LEU A 71 -5.19 -17.85 -10.04
N TYR A 72 -4.90 -16.55 -10.04
CA TYR A 72 -5.89 -15.52 -10.35
C TYR A 72 -6.39 -15.63 -11.79
N ALA A 73 -5.49 -15.87 -12.74
CA ALA A 73 -5.86 -16.10 -14.14
C ALA A 73 -6.73 -17.35 -14.30
N ALA A 74 -6.41 -18.43 -13.60
CA ALA A 74 -7.22 -19.66 -13.62
C ALA A 74 -8.62 -19.44 -13.03
N CYS A 75 -8.73 -18.79 -11.86
CA CYS A 75 -10.02 -18.46 -11.25
C CYS A 75 -10.87 -17.55 -12.13
N LEU A 76 -10.29 -16.48 -12.67
CA LEU A 76 -11.00 -15.55 -13.56
C LEU A 76 -11.38 -16.20 -14.89
N GLY A 77 -10.52 -17.05 -15.45
CA GLY A 77 -10.81 -17.82 -16.65
C GLY A 77 -11.96 -18.80 -16.42
N TRP A 78 -11.95 -19.52 -15.30
CA TRP A 78 -13.05 -20.40 -14.90
C TRP A 78 -14.36 -19.63 -14.70
N MET A 79 -14.33 -18.49 -14.00
CA MET A 79 -15.50 -17.62 -13.83
C MET A 79 -16.02 -17.09 -15.17
N TYR A 80 -15.13 -16.71 -16.08
CA TYR A 80 -15.49 -16.25 -17.42
C TYR A 80 -16.22 -17.34 -18.20
N VAL A 81 -15.64 -18.55 -18.28
CA VAL A 81 -16.28 -19.69 -18.96
C VAL A 81 -17.63 -20.01 -18.33
N THR A 82 -17.70 -20.06 -17.00
CA THR A 82 -18.94 -20.34 -16.26
C THR A 82 -20.01 -19.29 -16.51
N SER A 83 -19.62 -18.01 -16.64
CA SER A 83 -20.58 -16.92 -16.81
C SER A 83 -21.04 -16.73 -18.25
N VAL A 84 -20.24 -17.13 -19.24
CA VAL A 84 -20.57 -17.06 -20.68
C VAL A 84 -21.39 -18.28 -21.13
N THR A 85 -21.30 -19.40 -20.41
CA THR A 85 -22.06 -20.61 -20.73
C THR A 85 -23.54 -20.40 -20.40
N PRO A 86 -24.47 -20.57 -21.36
CA PRO A 86 -25.91 -20.54 -21.08
C PRO A 86 -26.28 -21.62 -20.06
N THR A 87 -27.18 -21.29 -19.13
CA THR A 87 -27.65 -22.25 -18.13
C THR A 87 -29.10 -22.61 -18.42
N PRO A 88 -29.46 -23.90 -18.48
CA PRO A 88 -30.84 -24.31 -18.63
C PRO A 88 -31.65 -23.86 -17.40
N ALA A 89 -32.78 -23.22 -17.65
CA ALA A 89 -33.74 -22.79 -16.64
C ALA A 89 -34.71 -23.94 -16.31
N GLU A 90 -35.05 -24.10 -15.03
CA GLU A 90 -36.10 -25.03 -14.58
C GLU A 90 -37.45 -24.54 -15.14
N GLY A 91 -37.92 -25.18 -16.22
CA GLY A 91 -39.11 -24.76 -16.96
C GLY A 91 -39.01 -24.83 -18.49
N GLY A 92 -37.86 -25.24 -19.05
CA GLY A 92 -37.72 -25.50 -20.50
C GLY A 92 -37.20 -24.32 -21.34
N GLY A 93 -36.57 -23.32 -20.71
CA GLY A 93 -35.85 -22.23 -21.38
C GLY A 93 -34.36 -22.20 -21.03
N GLU A 94 -33.57 -21.33 -21.67
CA GLU A 94 -32.17 -21.10 -21.34
C GLU A 94 -31.97 -19.66 -20.84
N VAL A 95 -31.27 -19.49 -19.71
CA VAL A 95 -30.77 -18.19 -19.30
C VAL A 95 -29.53 -17.88 -20.15
N PRO A 96 -29.56 -16.81 -20.95
CA PRO A 96 -28.45 -16.50 -21.84
C PRO A 96 -27.20 -16.18 -21.04
N GLY A 97 -26.10 -16.80 -21.45
CA GLY A 97 -24.79 -16.51 -20.89
C GLY A 97 -24.33 -15.08 -21.20
N LEU A 98 -23.36 -14.59 -20.42
CA LEU A 98 -22.78 -13.28 -20.63
C LEU A 98 -21.98 -13.25 -21.94
N ASN A 99 -21.94 -12.08 -22.60
CA ASN A 99 -21.09 -11.88 -23.77
C ASN A 99 -19.85 -11.04 -23.44
N LEU A 100 -18.80 -11.18 -24.25
CA LEU A 100 -17.51 -10.52 -24.01
C LEU A 100 -17.63 -8.98 -24.07
N SER A 101 -18.51 -8.46 -24.94
CA SER A 101 -18.76 -7.03 -25.07
C SER A 101 -19.40 -6.44 -23.80
N ALA A 102 -20.37 -7.13 -23.19
CA ALA A 102 -20.98 -6.73 -21.93
C ALA A 102 -19.96 -6.76 -20.78
N ILE A 103 -19.13 -7.80 -20.69
CA ILE A 103 -18.07 -7.89 -19.67
C ILE A 103 -17.07 -6.75 -19.81
N ARG A 104 -16.61 -6.46 -21.03
CA ARG A 104 -15.68 -5.35 -21.30
C ARG A 104 -16.29 -4.00 -20.92
N ARG A 105 -17.53 -3.73 -21.34
CA ARG A 105 -18.25 -2.50 -21.01
C ARG A 105 -18.44 -2.37 -19.50
N SER A 106 -18.85 -3.44 -18.84
CA SER A 106 -19.04 -3.49 -17.40
C SER A 106 -17.75 -3.25 -16.62
N ALA A 107 -16.63 -3.82 -17.08
CA ALA A 107 -15.32 -3.56 -16.50
C ALA A 107 -14.95 -2.07 -16.59
N THR A 108 -15.18 -1.43 -17.73
CA THR A 108 -14.91 0.01 -17.87
C THR A 108 -15.76 0.87 -16.93
N LEU A 109 -17.01 0.48 -16.68
CA LEU A 109 -17.92 1.18 -15.77
C LEU A 109 -17.58 0.92 -14.29
N ALA A 110 -17.01 -0.23 -13.95
CA ALA A 110 -16.63 -0.58 -12.58
C ALA A 110 -15.25 -0.02 -12.17
N LEU A 111 -14.38 0.31 -13.12
CA LEU A 111 -13.02 0.82 -12.88
C LEU A 111 -12.97 2.09 -12.01
N PRO A 112 -13.81 3.12 -12.20
CA PRO A 112 -13.78 4.32 -11.37
C PRO A 112 -13.99 4.02 -9.89
N THR A 113 -15.00 3.20 -9.56
CA THR A 113 -15.26 2.77 -8.17
C THR A 113 -14.06 2.03 -7.58
N LEU A 114 -13.47 1.09 -8.34
CA LEU A 114 -12.27 0.38 -7.91
C LEU A 114 -11.11 1.34 -7.63
N ALA A 115 -10.86 2.28 -8.55
CA ALA A 115 -9.75 3.24 -8.44
C ALA A 115 -9.88 4.10 -7.17
N VAL A 116 -11.07 4.60 -6.87
CA VAL A 116 -11.34 5.38 -5.64
C VAL A 116 -11.01 4.57 -4.40
N TRP A 117 -11.47 3.32 -4.30
CA TRP A 117 -11.22 2.47 -3.14
C TRP A 117 -9.75 2.05 -3.01
N VAL A 118 -9.08 1.71 -4.11
CA VAL A 118 -7.64 1.40 -4.09
C VAL A 118 -6.85 2.60 -3.58
N VAL A 119 -7.13 3.81 -4.09
CA VAL A 119 -6.48 5.04 -3.63
C VAL A 119 -6.77 5.28 -2.14
N ALA A 120 -8.01 5.13 -1.70
CA ALA A 120 -8.39 5.32 -0.30
C ALA A 120 -7.63 4.35 0.63
N PHE A 121 -7.61 3.05 0.32
CA PHE A 121 -6.95 2.05 1.16
C PHE A 121 -5.41 2.13 1.12
N VAL A 122 -4.82 2.42 -0.04
CA VAL A 122 -3.37 2.66 -0.13
C VAL A 122 -2.98 3.92 0.65
N ALA A 123 -3.81 4.96 0.62
CA ALA A 123 -3.59 6.17 1.40
C ALA A 123 -3.75 5.97 2.92
N LEU A 124 -4.43 4.90 3.37
CA LEU A 124 -4.50 4.55 4.80
C LEU A 124 -3.16 3.98 5.31
N ASP A 125 -2.44 3.18 4.51
CA ASP A 125 -1.16 2.56 4.87
C ASP A 125 0.06 3.52 4.71
N ARG A 126 -0.12 4.80 5.05
CA ARG A 126 0.83 5.88 4.73
C ARG A 126 2.11 5.90 5.57
N PHE A 127 2.06 5.41 6.80
CA PHE A 127 3.17 5.52 7.76
C PHE A 127 4.17 4.38 7.63
N ARG A 128 3.72 3.18 7.26
CA ARG A 128 4.57 2.01 7.04
C ARG A 128 4.06 1.21 5.84
N PRO A 129 4.13 1.80 4.62
CA PRO A 129 3.54 1.19 3.45
C PRO A 129 4.09 -0.22 3.24
N MET A 130 3.17 -1.16 3.13
CA MET A 130 3.48 -2.50 2.72
C MET A 130 4.09 -2.50 1.31
N ARG A 131 4.79 -3.59 0.98
CA ARG A 131 5.29 -3.79 -0.37
C ARG A 131 4.10 -3.89 -1.33
N LEU A 132 4.23 -3.31 -2.52
CA LEU A 132 3.21 -3.38 -3.58
C LEU A 132 2.71 -4.82 -3.83
N GLY A 133 3.60 -5.81 -3.69
CA GLY A 133 3.23 -7.23 -3.81
C GLY A 133 2.12 -7.66 -2.84
N PHE A 134 2.07 -7.15 -1.61
CA PHE A 134 0.98 -7.49 -0.68
C PHE A 134 -0.35 -6.85 -1.07
N TRP A 135 -0.31 -5.61 -1.58
CA TRP A 135 -1.50 -4.96 -2.11
C TRP A 135 -2.03 -5.69 -3.34
N TYR A 136 -1.14 -6.13 -4.24
CA TYR A 136 -1.48 -6.97 -5.39
C TYR A 136 -2.12 -8.30 -4.95
N LEU A 137 -1.51 -8.99 -3.98
CA LEU A 137 -2.03 -10.26 -3.47
C LEU A 137 -3.42 -10.07 -2.85
N ALA A 138 -3.62 -9.03 -2.04
CA ALA A 138 -4.94 -8.76 -1.44
C ALA A 138 -6.00 -8.42 -2.50
N LEU A 139 -5.70 -7.46 -3.38
CA LEU A 139 -6.61 -7.01 -4.43
C LEU A 139 -6.97 -8.14 -5.41
N GLY A 140 -5.95 -8.86 -5.89
CA GLY A 140 -6.12 -9.97 -6.83
C GLY A 140 -6.83 -11.16 -6.20
N TRP A 141 -6.58 -11.45 -4.93
CA TRP A 141 -7.31 -12.49 -4.20
C TRP A 141 -8.80 -12.19 -4.12
N GLY A 142 -9.16 -10.96 -3.73
CA GLY A 142 -10.54 -10.51 -3.71
C GLY A 142 -11.21 -10.62 -5.07
N ALA A 143 -10.55 -10.11 -6.12
CA ALA A 143 -11.09 -10.06 -7.47
C ALA A 143 -11.23 -11.43 -8.15
N ALA A 144 -10.37 -12.40 -7.81
CA ALA A 144 -10.31 -13.68 -8.50
C ALA A 144 -10.70 -14.87 -7.61
N VAL A 145 -9.97 -15.09 -6.52
CA VAL A 145 -10.13 -16.31 -5.70
C VAL A 145 -11.39 -16.23 -4.85
N SER A 146 -11.58 -15.12 -4.14
CA SER A 146 -12.73 -14.92 -3.26
C SER A 146 -14.03 -14.89 -4.05
N THR A 147 -14.08 -14.16 -5.16
CA THR A 147 -15.24 -14.15 -6.06
C THR A 147 -15.54 -15.53 -6.65
N ALA A 148 -14.53 -16.28 -7.10
CA ALA A 148 -14.73 -17.63 -7.63
C ALA A 148 -15.26 -18.60 -6.56
N LEU A 149 -14.66 -18.60 -5.37
CA LEU A 149 -15.10 -19.44 -4.25
C LEU A 149 -16.53 -19.10 -3.82
N SER A 150 -16.83 -17.81 -3.66
CA SER A 150 -18.19 -17.35 -3.34
C SER A 150 -19.17 -17.74 -4.43
N MET A 151 -18.80 -17.62 -5.71
CA MET A 151 -19.67 -18.03 -6.82
C MET A 151 -20.03 -19.52 -6.74
N VAL A 152 -19.06 -20.40 -6.47
CA VAL A 152 -19.30 -21.84 -6.30
C VAL A 152 -20.22 -22.11 -5.12
N ILE A 153 -19.87 -21.59 -3.95
CA ILE A 153 -20.55 -21.93 -2.69
C ILE A 153 -21.95 -21.31 -2.66
N ASN A 154 -22.11 -20.06 -3.11
CA ASN A 154 -23.42 -19.40 -3.16
C ASN A 154 -24.34 -20.10 -4.16
N THR A 155 -23.83 -20.53 -5.31
CA THR A 155 -24.63 -21.31 -6.29
C THR A 155 -25.04 -22.66 -5.71
N TRP A 156 -24.11 -23.36 -5.05
CA TRP A 156 -24.42 -24.61 -4.37
C TRP A 156 -25.49 -24.43 -3.28
N ALA A 157 -25.34 -23.42 -2.42
CA ALA A 157 -26.30 -23.12 -1.37
C ALA A 157 -27.68 -22.73 -1.92
N SER A 158 -27.71 -21.95 -3.00
CA SER A 158 -28.96 -21.60 -3.69
C SER A 158 -29.70 -22.82 -4.21
N ARG A 159 -28.98 -23.85 -4.71
CA ARG A 159 -29.59 -25.10 -5.17
C ARG A 159 -30.12 -25.95 -4.02
N GLN A 160 -29.42 -26.00 -2.88
CA GLN A 160 -29.87 -26.76 -1.72
C GLN A 160 -31.10 -26.14 -1.04
N MET A 161 -31.24 -24.82 -1.15
CA MET A 161 -32.36 -24.08 -0.58
C MET A 161 -33.54 -23.92 -1.55
N ALA A 162 -33.38 -24.32 -2.82
CA ALA A 162 -34.46 -24.31 -3.79
C ALA A 162 -35.49 -25.39 -3.44
N ILE A 163 -36.70 -24.98 -3.08
CA ILE A 163 -37.84 -25.88 -2.87
C ILE A 163 -38.57 -25.99 -4.22
N VAL A 164 -38.78 -27.22 -4.71
CA VAL A 164 -39.56 -27.47 -5.93
C VAL A 164 -40.97 -26.91 -5.75
N GLY A 165 -41.33 -25.90 -6.56
CA GLY A 165 -42.65 -25.25 -6.55
C GLY A 165 -42.79 -24.02 -5.65
N ALA A 166 -41.71 -23.45 -5.11
CA ALA A 166 -41.77 -22.28 -4.22
C ALA A 166 -41.46 -20.92 -4.88
N ASP A 167 -42.12 -19.88 -4.36
CA ASP A 167 -42.07 -18.44 -4.64
C ASP A 167 -40.63 -17.87 -4.89
N PRO A 168 -40.43 -16.86 -5.77
CA PRO A 168 -39.17 -16.09 -5.93
C PRO A 168 -38.45 -15.69 -4.63
N ALA A 169 -39.13 -15.64 -3.49
CA ALA A 169 -38.54 -15.50 -2.15
C ALA A 169 -37.47 -16.56 -1.81
N THR A 170 -37.44 -17.71 -2.49
CA THR A 170 -36.52 -18.83 -2.21
C THR A 170 -35.08 -18.51 -2.59
N GLY A 171 -34.85 -17.79 -3.70
CA GLY A 171 -33.50 -17.33 -4.10
C GLY A 171 -32.93 -16.24 -3.17
N ALA A 172 -33.80 -15.43 -2.57
CA ALA A 172 -33.40 -14.41 -1.60
C ALA A 172 -32.83 -15.03 -0.30
N ARG A 173 -33.27 -16.24 0.09
CA ARG A 173 -32.79 -16.90 1.33
C ARG A 173 -31.30 -17.20 1.30
N ALA A 174 -30.79 -17.78 0.23
CA ALA A 174 -29.36 -18.08 0.12
C ALA A 174 -28.50 -16.80 0.05
N ALA A 175 -28.99 -15.78 -0.67
CA ALA A 175 -28.33 -14.48 -0.79
C ALA A 175 -28.28 -13.70 0.55
N VAL A 176 -29.25 -13.93 1.44
CA VAL A 176 -29.31 -13.30 2.77
C VAL A 176 -28.55 -14.13 3.80
N PHE A 177 -28.82 -15.42 3.93
CA PHE A 177 -28.34 -16.22 5.07
C PHE A 177 -27.01 -16.93 4.85
N VAL A 178 -26.59 -17.15 3.60
CA VAL A 178 -25.35 -17.91 3.30
C VAL A 178 -24.29 -17.03 2.67
N ALA A 179 -24.65 -16.30 1.61
CA ALA A 179 -23.70 -15.51 0.83
C ALA A 179 -22.85 -14.55 1.69
N PRO A 180 -23.40 -13.79 2.65
CA PRO A 180 -22.62 -12.85 3.45
C PRO A 180 -21.51 -13.52 4.27
N PHE A 181 -21.80 -14.66 4.89
CA PHE A 181 -20.81 -15.40 5.68
C PHE A 181 -19.68 -15.94 4.79
N VAL A 182 -20.06 -16.57 3.67
CA VAL A 182 -19.10 -17.14 2.72
C VAL A 182 -18.22 -16.06 2.11
N GLU A 183 -18.82 -14.95 1.70
CA GLU A 183 -18.12 -13.86 1.06
C GLU A 183 -17.15 -13.16 2.02
N GLU A 184 -17.59 -12.82 3.23
CA GLU A 184 -16.69 -12.21 4.20
C GLU A 184 -15.56 -13.17 4.62
N ALA A 185 -15.85 -14.48 4.73
CA ALA A 185 -14.84 -15.48 5.05
C ALA A 185 -13.79 -15.59 3.94
N THR A 186 -14.21 -15.75 2.68
CA THR A 186 -13.30 -15.90 1.55
C THR A 186 -12.46 -14.64 1.32
N LYS A 187 -13.03 -13.44 1.49
CA LYS A 187 -12.28 -12.17 1.44
C LYS A 187 -11.25 -12.08 2.56
N ALA A 188 -11.59 -12.55 3.77
CA ALA A 188 -10.71 -12.48 4.92
C ALA A 188 -9.48 -13.39 4.79
N THR A 189 -9.60 -14.54 4.13
CA THR A 189 -8.53 -15.56 4.09
C THR A 189 -7.17 -15.02 3.64
N VAL A 190 -7.12 -14.09 2.68
CA VAL A 190 -5.84 -13.49 2.23
C VAL A 190 -5.14 -12.72 3.34
N VAL A 191 -5.88 -12.05 4.21
CA VAL A 191 -5.32 -11.32 5.35
C VAL A 191 -4.67 -12.30 6.32
N PHE A 192 -5.31 -13.44 6.57
CA PHE A 192 -4.74 -14.53 7.38
C PHE A 192 -3.49 -15.13 6.74
N PHE A 193 -3.53 -15.45 5.44
CA PHE A 193 -2.37 -16.01 4.74
C PHE A 193 -1.18 -15.05 4.71
N ILE A 194 -1.43 -13.76 4.46
CA ILE A 194 -0.38 -12.74 4.52
C ILE A 194 0.16 -12.66 5.95
N ALA A 195 -0.71 -12.61 6.97
CA ALA A 195 -0.28 -12.55 8.36
C ALA A 195 0.57 -13.76 8.78
N ILE A 196 0.22 -14.97 8.35
CA ILE A 196 1.02 -16.18 8.58
C ILE A 196 2.37 -16.08 7.85
N ALA A 197 2.37 -15.64 6.59
CA ALA A 197 3.57 -15.54 5.77
C ALA A 197 4.56 -14.48 6.27
N VAL A 198 4.06 -13.36 6.81
CA VAL A 198 4.90 -12.25 7.30
C VAL A 198 5.03 -12.18 8.82
N ARG A 199 4.33 -13.06 9.54
CA ARG A 199 4.26 -13.16 11.01
C ARG A 199 4.12 -11.78 11.69
N TYR A 200 5.15 -11.36 12.41
CA TYR A 200 5.21 -10.14 13.24
C TYR A 200 5.29 -8.83 12.44
N ARG A 201 5.06 -8.84 11.13
CA ARG A 201 5.15 -7.62 10.32
C ARG A 201 3.85 -6.86 10.17
N ILE A 202 2.69 -7.49 10.39
CA ILE A 202 1.41 -6.77 10.46
C ILE A 202 1.28 -6.20 11.87
N VAL A 203 1.68 -4.95 12.02
CA VAL A 203 1.79 -4.31 13.33
C VAL A 203 0.82 -3.17 13.51
N SER A 204 0.18 -2.67 12.44
CA SER A 204 -0.75 -1.53 12.51
C SER A 204 -2.18 -1.92 12.11
N THR A 205 -3.16 -1.23 12.72
CA THR A 205 -4.58 -1.43 12.41
C THR A 205 -4.88 -0.98 10.98
N LEU A 206 -4.17 0.05 10.53
CA LEU A 206 -4.25 0.58 9.17
C LEU A 206 -3.79 -0.46 8.15
N GLN A 207 -2.70 -1.20 8.41
CA GLN A 207 -2.22 -2.26 7.52
C GLN A 207 -3.25 -3.39 7.34
N ALA A 208 -3.83 -3.87 8.45
CA ALA A 208 -4.85 -4.92 8.39
C ALA A 208 -6.07 -4.46 7.60
N VAL A 209 -6.57 -3.25 7.88
CA VAL A 209 -7.72 -2.65 7.18
C VAL A 209 -7.42 -2.39 5.71
N THR A 210 -6.20 -1.95 5.36
CA THR A 210 -5.80 -1.75 3.96
C THR A 210 -5.80 -3.07 3.19
N LEU A 211 -5.23 -4.16 3.73
CA LEU A 211 -5.25 -5.46 3.05
C LEU A 211 -6.67 -6.01 2.90
N ALA A 212 -7.46 -5.95 3.97
CA ALA A 212 -8.84 -6.40 3.95
C ALA A 212 -9.70 -5.58 2.97
N GLY A 213 -9.55 -4.27 3.00
CA GLY A 213 -10.23 -3.33 2.12
C GLY A 213 -9.84 -3.47 0.65
N LEU A 214 -8.57 -3.74 0.34
CA LEU A 214 -8.15 -4.05 -1.02
C LEU A 214 -8.75 -5.36 -1.52
N SER A 215 -8.82 -6.39 -0.67
CA SER A 215 -9.53 -7.64 -1.01
C SER A 215 -11.02 -7.38 -1.26
N ALA A 216 -11.67 -6.58 -0.40
CA ALA A 216 -13.06 -6.21 -0.57
C ALA A 216 -13.32 -5.40 -1.86
N ALA A 217 -12.42 -4.45 -2.19
CA ALA A 217 -12.51 -3.66 -3.41
C ALA A 217 -12.33 -4.52 -4.67
N GLY A 218 -11.40 -5.49 -4.64
CA GLY A 218 -11.23 -6.47 -5.71
C GLY A 218 -12.48 -7.32 -5.89
N PHE A 219 -13.04 -7.82 -4.80
CA PHE A 219 -14.29 -8.59 -4.82
C PHE A 219 -15.44 -7.80 -5.44
N ALA A 220 -15.67 -6.59 -4.93
CA ALA A 220 -16.72 -5.69 -5.40
C ALA A 220 -16.56 -5.35 -6.88
N PHE A 221 -15.33 -5.21 -7.38
CA PHE A 221 -15.06 -4.94 -8.79
C PHE A 221 -15.54 -6.08 -9.69
N THR A 222 -15.12 -7.32 -9.42
CA THR A 222 -15.56 -8.49 -10.21
C THR A 222 -17.06 -8.72 -10.06
N GLU A 223 -17.61 -8.54 -8.86
CA GLU A 223 -19.04 -8.67 -8.64
C GLU A 223 -19.83 -7.63 -9.44
N ASN A 224 -19.43 -6.35 -9.41
CA ASN A 224 -20.06 -5.29 -10.20
C ASN A 224 -20.02 -5.59 -11.70
N ILE A 225 -18.92 -6.15 -12.21
CA ILE A 225 -18.83 -6.59 -13.61
C ILE A 225 -19.93 -7.61 -13.92
N LEU A 226 -20.13 -8.61 -13.07
CA LEU A 226 -21.17 -9.63 -13.29
C LEU A 226 -22.57 -9.02 -13.25
N TYR A 227 -22.86 -8.13 -12.29
CA TYR A 227 -24.18 -7.48 -12.19
C TYR A 227 -24.48 -6.59 -13.40
N TYR A 228 -23.54 -5.73 -13.79
CA TYR A 228 -23.72 -4.84 -14.94
C TYR A 228 -23.85 -5.64 -16.24
N SER A 229 -23.06 -6.72 -16.39
CA SER A 229 -23.12 -7.57 -17.58
C SER A 229 -24.48 -8.28 -17.69
N ARG A 230 -25.03 -8.75 -16.57
CA ARG A 230 -26.37 -9.35 -16.54
C ARG A 230 -27.45 -8.38 -16.99
N VAL A 231 -27.38 -7.11 -16.55
CA VAL A 231 -28.33 -6.07 -17.00
C VAL A 231 -28.19 -5.82 -18.51
N ILE A 232 -26.97 -5.67 -19.03
CA ILE A 232 -26.73 -5.45 -20.47
C ILE A 232 -27.31 -6.61 -21.30
N VAL A 233 -27.04 -7.85 -20.91
CA VAL A 233 -27.50 -9.04 -21.65
C VAL A 233 -29.01 -9.16 -21.54
N TYR A 234 -29.57 -9.03 -20.35
CA TYR A 234 -31.02 -9.12 -20.12
C TYR A 234 -31.79 -8.08 -20.95
N SER A 235 -31.34 -6.83 -21.00
CA SER A 235 -31.97 -5.79 -21.82
C SER A 235 -31.75 -5.96 -23.32
N SER A 236 -30.81 -6.81 -23.76
CA SER A 236 -30.56 -7.09 -25.18
C SER A 236 -31.40 -8.24 -25.74
N VAL A 237 -31.85 -9.15 -24.88
CA VAL A 237 -32.58 -10.38 -25.26
C VAL A 237 -34.07 -10.33 -24.92
N THR A 238 -34.46 -9.50 -23.95
CA THR A 238 -35.85 -9.42 -23.48
C THR A 238 -36.55 -8.21 -24.09
N ILE A 239 -37.66 -8.45 -24.80
CA ILE A 239 -38.48 -7.39 -25.40
C ILE A 239 -39.33 -6.72 -24.30
N GLY A 240 -39.44 -5.38 -24.33
CA GLY A 240 -40.32 -4.62 -23.42
C GLY A 240 -39.69 -4.19 -22.08
N THR A 241 -38.37 -4.34 -21.90
CA THR A 241 -37.68 -4.00 -20.62
C THR A 241 -37.47 -2.50 -20.35
N GLY A 242 -38.14 -1.61 -21.08
CA GLY A 242 -37.91 -0.16 -20.99
C GLY A 242 -36.57 0.27 -21.58
N ASN A 243 -35.99 1.37 -21.08
CA ASN A 243 -34.73 1.93 -21.59
C ASN A 243 -33.50 1.18 -21.03
N PRO A 244 -32.74 0.42 -21.86
CA PRO A 244 -31.58 -0.36 -21.42
C PRO A 244 -30.48 0.48 -20.76
N GLU A 245 -30.22 1.67 -21.30
CA GLU A 245 -29.17 2.56 -20.80
C GLU A 245 -29.55 3.14 -19.44
N GLN A 246 -30.82 3.43 -19.21
CA GLN A 246 -31.30 3.88 -17.91
C GLN A 246 -31.16 2.78 -16.85
N ALA A 247 -31.52 1.53 -17.18
CA ALA A 247 -31.36 0.40 -16.27
C ALA A 247 -29.88 0.18 -15.91
N LEU A 248 -28.99 0.24 -16.90
CA LEU A 248 -27.54 0.13 -16.70
C LEU A 248 -27.00 1.27 -15.81
N ASN A 249 -27.38 2.53 -16.09
CA ASN A 249 -26.93 3.67 -15.29
C ASN A 249 -27.45 3.61 -13.85
N SER A 250 -28.68 3.15 -13.65
CA SER A 250 -29.26 2.95 -12.31
C SER A 250 -28.49 1.91 -11.50
N ILE A 251 -28.17 0.74 -12.06
CA ILE A 251 -27.42 -0.28 -11.34
C ILE A 251 -25.96 0.15 -11.08
N VAL A 252 -25.34 0.88 -12.03
CA VAL A 252 -23.99 1.44 -11.87
C VAL A 252 -23.96 2.48 -10.77
N PHE A 253 -24.95 3.37 -10.71
CA PHE A 253 -25.02 4.37 -9.64
C PHE A 253 -25.32 3.73 -8.28
N LEU A 254 -26.26 2.77 -8.25
CA LEU A 254 -26.61 2.05 -7.04
C LEU A 254 -25.38 1.34 -6.46
N ARG A 255 -24.72 0.48 -7.24
CA ARG A 255 -23.61 -0.35 -6.75
C ARG A 255 -22.27 0.36 -6.72
N GLY A 256 -22.03 1.24 -7.69
CA GLY A 256 -20.78 1.97 -7.84
C GLY A 256 -20.66 3.21 -6.95
N VAL A 257 -21.78 3.72 -6.44
CA VAL A 257 -21.82 4.93 -5.58
C VAL A 257 -22.64 4.72 -4.32
N LYS A 258 -23.96 4.47 -4.43
CA LYS A 258 -24.85 4.43 -3.25
C LYS A 258 -24.44 3.36 -2.25
N THR A 259 -24.11 2.16 -2.72
CA THR A 259 -23.79 0.98 -1.89
C THR A 259 -22.31 0.56 -1.98
N ALA A 260 -21.48 1.39 -2.61
CA ALA A 260 -20.06 1.10 -2.84
C ALA A 260 -19.25 0.94 -1.54
N PHE A 261 -19.77 1.46 -0.41
CA PHE A 261 -19.16 1.28 0.90
C PHE A 261 -19.31 -0.14 1.45
N GLY A 262 -20.29 -0.94 0.99
CA GLY A 262 -20.71 -2.19 1.63
C GLY A 262 -19.56 -3.16 1.87
N HIS A 263 -18.99 -3.71 0.79
CA HIS A 263 -17.86 -4.63 0.86
C HIS A 263 -16.66 -4.03 1.64
N PRO A 264 -16.15 -2.83 1.30
CA PRO A 264 -15.10 -2.16 2.08
C PRO A 264 -15.38 -2.05 3.59
N LEU A 265 -16.61 -1.73 3.98
CA LEU A 265 -17.03 -1.54 5.36
C LEU A 265 -17.02 -2.88 6.12
N PHE A 266 -17.76 -3.88 5.62
CA PHE A 266 -17.90 -5.16 6.32
C PHE A 266 -16.56 -5.87 6.46
N THR A 267 -15.80 -5.98 5.38
CA THR A 267 -14.50 -6.65 5.43
C THR A 267 -13.49 -5.88 6.31
N SER A 268 -13.64 -4.55 6.46
CA SER A 268 -12.83 -3.77 7.42
C SER A 268 -13.20 -4.09 8.87
N LEU A 269 -14.47 -4.35 9.21
CA LEU A 269 -14.88 -4.75 10.56
C LEU A 269 -14.23 -6.09 10.95
N MET A 270 -14.19 -7.05 10.01
CA MET A 270 -13.43 -8.30 10.19
C MET A 270 -11.95 -8.00 10.48
N ALA A 271 -11.33 -7.10 9.70
CA ALA A 271 -9.93 -6.74 9.88
C ALA A 271 -9.62 -6.11 11.25
N LEU A 272 -10.57 -5.34 11.81
CA LEU A 272 -10.45 -4.77 13.15
C LEU A 272 -10.44 -5.86 14.23
N GLY A 273 -11.36 -6.83 14.16
CA GLY A 273 -11.33 -7.98 15.08
C GLY A 273 -10.07 -8.81 14.93
N PHE A 274 -9.65 -9.05 13.67
CA PHE A 274 -8.43 -9.77 13.34
C PHE A 274 -7.18 -9.14 13.96
N ILE A 275 -6.98 -7.82 13.80
CA ILE A 275 -5.78 -7.15 14.32
C ILE A 275 -5.77 -7.05 15.85
N VAL A 276 -6.94 -6.96 16.50
CA VAL A 276 -7.04 -7.05 17.95
C VAL A 276 -6.59 -8.43 18.42
N GLY A 277 -7.08 -9.50 17.79
CA GLY A 277 -6.66 -10.86 18.10
C GLY A 277 -5.17 -11.08 17.88
N LEU A 278 -4.62 -10.56 16.77
CA LEU A 278 -3.20 -10.72 16.43
C LEU A 278 -2.26 -10.11 17.49
N ARG A 279 -2.69 -9.02 18.15
CA ARG A 279 -1.90 -8.31 19.18
C ARG A 279 -2.23 -8.71 20.62
N ALA A 280 -3.22 -9.56 20.84
CA ALA A 280 -3.62 -9.92 22.18
C ALA A 280 -2.61 -10.86 22.86
N HIS A 281 -2.25 -10.56 24.11
CA HIS A 281 -1.49 -11.48 24.97
C HIS A 281 -2.38 -12.63 25.51
N SER A 282 -3.67 -12.36 25.70
CA SER A 282 -4.63 -13.37 26.15
C SER A 282 -4.97 -14.35 25.02
N LYS A 283 -4.85 -15.66 25.29
CA LYS A 283 -5.25 -16.73 24.36
C LYS A 283 -6.73 -16.63 23.99
N ILE A 284 -7.58 -16.22 24.92
CA ILE A 284 -9.02 -16.07 24.71
C ILE A 284 -9.28 -14.93 23.71
N VAL A 285 -8.71 -13.75 23.94
CA VAL A 285 -8.92 -12.58 23.07
C VAL A 285 -8.36 -12.84 21.66
N ARG A 286 -7.27 -13.62 21.55
CA ARG A 286 -6.68 -14.03 20.27
C ARG A 286 -7.65 -14.79 19.37
N ILE A 287 -8.63 -15.49 19.94
CA ILE A 287 -9.64 -16.28 19.23
C ILE A 287 -10.97 -15.50 19.13
N ILE A 288 -11.42 -14.90 20.23
CA ILE A 288 -12.72 -14.23 20.28
C ILE A 288 -12.72 -12.95 19.43
N ALA A 289 -11.66 -12.14 19.44
CA ALA A 289 -11.67 -10.88 18.72
C ALA A 289 -11.80 -11.04 17.19
N PRO A 290 -11.05 -11.95 16.52
CA PRO A 290 -11.27 -12.24 15.10
C PRO A 290 -12.67 -12.79 14.82
N LEU A 291 -13.21 -13.65 15.69
CA LEU A 291 -14.55 -14.21 15.55
C LEU A 291 -15.62 -13.11 15.63
N VAL A 292 -15.53 -12.21 16.61
CA VAL A 292 -16.45 -11.07 16.75
C VAL A 292 -16.36 -10.15 15.55
N GLY A 293 -15.14 -9.85 15.06
CA GLY A 293 -14.97 -9.04 13.85
C GLY A 293 -15.62 -9.68 12.62
N TYR A 294 -15.41 -11.00 12.44
CA TYR A 294 -16.03 -11.76 11.35
C TYR A 294 -17.56 -11.79 11.45
N LEU A 295 -18.12 -12.05 12.63
CA LEU A 295 -19.56 -12.06 12.84
C LEU A 295 -20.16 -10.66 12.64
N ALA A 296 -19.50 -9.60 13.10
CA ALA A 296 -19.95 -8.23 12.84
C ALA A 296 -19.98 -7.91 11.33
N ALA A 297 -18.98 -8.37 10.59
CA ALA A 297 -18.93 -8.23 9.14
C ALA A 297 -20.06 -9.01 8.45
N ALA A 298 -20.19 -10.31 8.75
CA ALA A 298 -21.16 -11.19 8.11
C ALA A 298 -22.61 -10.82 8.46
N LEU A 299 -22.90 -10.49 9.71
CA LEU A 299 -24.24 -10.07 10.14
C LEU A 299 -24.61 -8.69 9.59
N GLY A 300 -23.67 -7.74 9.55
CA GLY A 300 -23.89 -6.44 8.91
C GLY A 300 -24.19 -6.58 7.42
N HIS A 301 -23.46 -7.44 6.73
CA HIS A 301 -23.67 -7.75 5.32
C HIS A 301 -24.99 -8.51 5.10
N MET A 302 -25.33 -9.48 5.96
CA MET A 302 -26.64 -10.15 5.95
C MET A 302 -27.78 -9.16 6.12
N LEU A 303 -27.68 -8.25 7.08
CA LEU A 303 -28.71 -7.23 7.31
C LEU A 303 -28.87 -6.32 6.09
N PHE A 304 -27.77 -5.92 5.47
CA PHE A 304 -27.79 -5.14 4.24
C PHE A 304 -28.47 -5.91 3.09
N ASN A 305 -28.11 -7.18 2.88
CA ASN A 305 -28.73 -8.02 1.85
C ASN A 305 -30.21 -8.28 2.14
N PHE A 306 -30.59 -8.43 3.41
CA PHE A 306 -31.98 -8.60 3.81
C PHE A 306 -32.81 -7.38 3.41
N PHE A 307 -32.38 -6.17 3.76
CA PHE A 307 -33.08 -4.95 3.37
C PHE A 307 -33.15 -4.75 1.86
N ALA A 308 -32.05 -5.04 1.15
CA ALA A 308 -32.05 -5.00 -0.31
C ALA A 308 -33.05 -6.00 -0.93
N SER A 309 -33.19 -7.19 -0.32
CA SER A 309 -34.05 -8.26 -0.84
C SER A 309 -35.54 -8.00 -0.61
N ILE A 310 -35.90 -7.28 0.46
CA ILE A 310 -37.30 -6.89 0.72
C ILE A 310 -37.71 -5.59 0.01
N GLY A 311 -36.84 -5.03 -0.83
CA GLY A 311 -37.11 -3.81 -1.60
C GLY A 311 -37.14 -2.55 -0.73
N ALA A 312 -36.33 -2.49 0.33
CA ALA A 312 -36.17 -1.26 1.11
C ALA A 312 -35.64 -0.11 0.23
N ASP A 313 -35.96 1.13 0.60
CA ASP A 313 -35.54 2.31 -0.17
C ASP A 313 -34.00 2.42 -0.24
N ASP A 314 -33.47 2.35 -1.46
CA ASP A 314 -32.04 2.40 -1.76
C ASP A 314 -31.35 3.65 -1.18
N THR A 315 -32.07 4.77 -1.10
CA THR A 315 -31.52 6.05 -0.63
C THR A 315 -31.37 6.04 0.89
N MET A 316 -32.38 5.56 1.61
CA MET A 316 -32.33 5.36 3.06
C MET A 316 -31.22 4.36 3.43
N MET A 317 -31.13 3.23 2.71
CA MET A 317 -30.05 2.26 2.89
C MET A 317 -28.67 2.88 2.68
N ALA A 318 -28.52 3.71 1.65
CA ALA A 318 -27.28 4.42 1.38
C ALA A 318 -26.93 5.41 2.50
N ILE A 319 -27.90 6.20 2.99
CA ILE A 319 -27.69 7.16 4.08
C ILE A 319 -27.22 6.44 5.35
N MET A 320 -27.93 5.39 5.78
CA MET A 320 -27.58 4.63 6.97
C MET A 320 -26.20 3.98 6.83
N GLY A 321 -25.96 3.32 5.71
CA GLY A 321 -24.71 2.62 5.48
C GLY A 321 -23.49 3.53 5.34
N TRP A 322 -23.63 4.68 4.66
CA TRP A 322 -22.58 5.72 4.64
C TRP A 322 -22.38 6.36 6.01
N GLY A 323 -23.42 6.50 6.84
CA GLY A 323 -23.29 6.95 8.23
C GLY A 323 -22.44 6.00 9.09
N ILE A 324 -22.65 4.68 8.94
CA ILE A 324 -21.81 3.66 9.60
C ILE A 324 -20.39 3.69 9.04
N ALA A 325 -20.24 3.77 7.71
CA ALA A 325 -18.94 3.88 7.06
C ALA A 325 -18.17 5.12 7.51
N LEU A 326 -18.85 6.26 7.67
CA LEU A 326 -18.27 7.50 8.17
C LEU A 326 -17.73 7.33 9.60
N THR A 327 -18.45 6.59 10.45
CA THR A 327 -18.00 6.28 11.82
C THR A 327 -16.69 5.48 11.80
N LEU A 328 -16.60 4.48 10.93
CA LEU A 328 -15.36 3.73 10.70
C LEU A 328 -14.24 4.65 10.18
N VAL A 329 -14.54 5.53 9.20
CA VAL A 329 -13.57 6.49 8.66
C VAL A 329 -13.05 7.43 9.75
N ILE A 330 -13.92 7.98 10.59
CA ILE A 330 -13.55 8.83 11.73
C ILE A 330 -12.64 8.05 12.69
N TYR A 331 -12.98 6.80 13.01
CA TYR A 331 -12.13 5.94 13.83
C TYR A 331 -10.73 5.75 13.20
N LEU A 332 -10.66 5.43 11.90
CA LEU A 332 -9.39 5.25 11.19
C LEU A 332 -8.57 6.54 11.14
N ILE A 333 -9.20 7.69 10.92
CA ILE A 333 -8.52 9.00 10.97
C ILE A 333 -7.95 9.26 12.37
N ARG A 334 -8.70 8.97 13.44
CA ARG A 334 -8.18 9.07 14.81
C ARG A 334 -6.98 8.15 15.04
N ARG A 335 -6.99 6.94 14.48
CA ARG A 335 -5.85 6.02 14.51
C ARG A 335 -4.64 6.56 13.74
N ILE A 336 -4.84 7.17 12.57
CA ILE A 336 -3.78 7.83 11.79
C ILE A 336 -3.15 8.98 12.61
N LEU A 337 -3.97 9.81 13.24
CA LEU A 337 -3.47 10.92 14.05
C LEU A 337 -2.71 10.43 15.29
N ALA A 338 -3.20 9.38 15.94
CA ALA A 338 -2.51 8.75 17.06
C ALA A 338 -1.16 8.14 16.63
N GLU A 339 -1.12 7.52 15.46
CA GLU A 339 0.12 6.97 14.89
C GLU A 339 1.15 8.06 14.61
N GLY A 340 0.73 9.20 14.04
CA GLY A 340 1.62 10.34 13.79
C GLY A 340 2.19 10.94 15.09
N ARG A 341 1.40 10.99 16.17
CA ARG A 341 1.90 11.39 17.50
C ARG A 341 2.90 10.39 18.05
N ARG A 342 2.58 9.10 18.01
CA ARG A 342 3.49 8.04 18.44
C ARG A 342 4.83 8.10 17.69
N GLN A 343 4.81 8.28 16.37
CA GLN A 343 6.05 8.43 15.60
C GLN A 343 6.86 9.65 16.02
N ARG A 344 6.20 10.75 16.39
CA ARG A 344 6.87 11.94 16.93
C ARG A 344 7.55 11.63 18.25
N ASP A 345 6.85 11.03 19.19
CA ASP A 345 7.38 10.73 20.52
C ASP A 345 8.59 9.79 20.40
N ARG A 346 8.47 8.74 19.56
CA ARG A 346 9.54 7.74 19.37
C ARG A 346 10.76 8.27 18.63
N LEU A 347 10.58 9.20 17.67
CA LEU A 347 11.73 9.88 17.06
C LEU A 347 12.32 10.93 18.01
N GLY A 348 11.51 11.52 18.90
CA GLY A 348 11.95 12.40 19.98
C GLY A 348 12.95 11.72 20.91
N ASP A 349 12.70 10.47 21.30
CA ASP A 349 13.65 9.69 22.11
C ASP A 349 15.07 9.67 21.51
N TYR A 350 15.19 9.55 20.18
CA TYR A 350 16.49 9.55 19.49
C TYR A 350 17.12 10.94 19.37
N VAL A 351 16.32 12.00 19.42
CA VAL A 351 16.83 13.37 19.52
C VAL A 351 17.39 13.61 20.91
N ASP A 352 16.67 13.19 21.96
CA ASP A 352 17.09 13.35 23.35
C ASP A 352 18.39 12.57 23.64
N MET A 353 18.56 11.40 23.00
CA MET A 353 19.80 10.63 23.03
C MET A 353 20.94 11.18 22.14
N GLY A 354 20.69 12.25 21.36
CA GLY A 354 21.69 12.87 20.49
C GLY A 354 21.97 12.15 19.16
N TRP A 355 21.17 11.16 18.77
CA TRP A 355 21.35 10.43 17.50
C TRP A 355 20.74 11.14 16.28
N LEU A 356 19.72 11.97 16.50
CA LEU A 356 19.00 12.69 15.44
C LEU A 356 18.89 14.19 15.76
N PRO A 357 18.93 15.08 14.75
CA PRO A 357 18.67 16.49 14.97
C PRO A 357 17.17 16.78 15.19
N PRO A 358 16.79 17.80 15.97
CA PRO A 358 15.38 18.12 16.27
C PRO A 358 14.51 18.37 15.02
N SER A 359 15.10 18.87 13.93
CA SER A 359 14.40 19.12 12.67
C SER A 359 13.83 17.84 12.03
N VAL A 360 14.47 16.69 12.23
CA VAL A 360 14.01 15.40 11.66
C VAL A 360 12.63 15.03 12.19
N VAL A 361 12.34 15.32 13.45
CA VAL A 361 11.05 14.98 14.07
C VAL A 361 9.90 15.68 13.34
N THR A 362 10.03 16.99 13.06
CA THR A 362 8.95 17.73 12.38
C THR A 362 8.83 17.35 10.91
N LEU A 363 9.96 17.09 10.25
CA LEU A 363 10.02 16.77 8.83
C LEU A 363 9.45 15.39 8.49
N PHE A 364 9.73 14.38 9.31
CA PHE A 364 9.35 12.99 9.03
C PHE A 364 8.03 12.53 9.66
N THR A 365 7.48 13.28 10.63
CA THR A 365 6.21 12.93 11.31
C THR A 365 4.99 13.62 10.68
N ARG A 366 5.18 14.81 10.08
CA ARG A 366 4.09 15.54 9.42
C ARG A 366 3.82 14.96 8.04
N GLN A 367 2.59 14.48 7.85
CA GLN A 367 2.20 13.87 6.57
C GLN A 367 2.31 14.85 5.40
N ARG A 368 1.87 16.10 5.57
CA ARG A 368 1.97 17.14 4.52
C ARG A 368 3.42 17.29 4.02
N THR A 369 4.38 17.29 4.94
CA THR A 369 5.81 17.36 4.63
C THR A 369 6.28 16.14 3.84
N ARG A 370 5.90 14.92 4.26
CA ARG A 370 6.25 13.69 3.54
C ARG A 370 5.77 13.67 2.09
N TRP A 371 4.53 14.10 1.84
CA TRP A 371 3.99 14.23 0.49
C TRP A 371 4.69 15.33 -0.32
N ALA A 372 4.94 16.48 0.29
CA ALA A 372 5.70 17.55 -0.36
C ALA A 372 7.09 17.06 -0.79
N CYS A 373 7.85 16.42 0.11
CA CYS A 373 9.15 15.82 -0.22
C CYS A 373 9.04 14.78 -1.32
N PHE A 374 8.01 13.93 -1.31
CA PHE A 374 7.78 12.95 -2.38
C PHE A 374 7.57 13.65 -3.73
N PHE A 375 6.61 14.57 -3.85
CA PHE A 375 6.34 15.26 -5.11
C PHE A 375 7.52 16.10 -5.60
N ILE A 376 8.25 16.75 -4.68
CA ILE A 376 9.47 17.49 -5.03
C ILE A 376 10.56 16.52 -5.51
N SER A 377 10.71 15.35 -4.87
CA SER A 377 11.71 14.36 -5.26
C SER A 377 11.49 13.75 -6.64
N VAL A 378 10.23 13.67 -7.11
CA VAL A 378 9.89 13.27 -8.49
C VAL A 378 10.58 14.21 -9.49
N THR A 379 10.66 15.50 -9.17
CA THR A 379 11.29 16.51 -10.04
C THR A 379 12.82 16.47 -10.05
N HIS A 380 13.44 15.84 -9.05
CA HIS A 380 14.89 15.65 -8.94
C HIS A 380 15.38 14.32 -9.55
N GLY A 381 14.47 13.59 -10.20
CA GLY A 381 14.77 12.34 -10.89
C GLY A 381 14.65 11.09 -10.00
N TRP A 382 14.76 9.93 -10.67
CA TRP A 382 14.48 8.61 -10.07
C TRP A 382 15.32 8.30 -8.83
N ARG A 383 16.61 8.68 -8.82
CA ARG A 383 17.52 8.40 -7.68
C ARG A 383 17.10 9.16 -6.42
N ALA A 384 16.79 10.45 -6.55
CA ALA A 384 16.30 11.27 -5.44
C ALA A 384 14.95 10.77 -4.93
N MET A 385 14.02 10.45 -5.84
CA MET A 385 12.72 9.88 -5.47
C MET A 385 12.86 8.58 -4.67
N LEU A 386 13.68 7.64 -5.14
CA LEU A 386 13.94 6.41 -4.42
C LEU A 386 14.61 6.66 -3.06
N ALA A 387 15.57 7.59 -2.98
CA ALA A 387 16.23 7.94 -1.73
C ALA A 387 15.24 8.54 -0.72
N THR A 388 14.38 9.47 -1.15
CA THR A 388 13.32 10.08 -0.34
C THR A 388 12.34 9.04 0.21
N VAL A 389 11.85 8.13 -0.63
CA VAL A 389 10.95 7.05 -0.18
C VAL A 389 11.64 6.12 0.81
N ARG A 390 12.92 5.79 0.56
CA ARG A 390 13.70 4.92 1.45
C ARG A 390 13.96 5.57 2.80
N ILE A 391 14.42 6.82 2.85
CA ILE A 391 14.69 7.48 4.14
C ILE A 391 13.42 7.67 4.96
N GLN A 392 12.28 7.99 4.33
CA GLN A 392 10.99 8.06 5.02
C GLN A 392 10.59 6.71 5.62
N ARG A 393 10.85 5.62 4.89
CA ARG A 393 10.62 4.27 5.39
C ARG A 393 11.57 3.91 6.53
N THR A 394 12.86 4.24 6.40
CA THR A 394 13.88 4.00 7.42
C THR A 394 13.53 4.71 8.72
N MET A 395 13.15 5.99 8.67
CA MET A 395 12.71 6.76 9.85
C MET A 395 11.44 6.17 10.47
N SER A 396 10.49 5.74 9.65
CA SER A 396 9.28 5.09 10.15
C SER A 396 9.63 3.74 10.83
N GLU A 397 10.48 2.92 10.21
CA GLU A 397 10.97 1.65 10.79
C GLU A 397 11.71 1.87 12.10
N LEU A 398 12.51 2.93 12.23
CA LEU A 398 13.22 3.31 13.46
C LEU A 398 12.24 3.66 14.59
N ALA A 399 11.21 4.46 14.29
CA ALA A 399 10.17 4.81 15.26
C ALA A 399 9.40 3.58 15.76
N TYR A 400 9.05 2.65 14.87
CA TYR A 400 8.38 1.39 15.25
C TYR A 400 9.29 0.46 16.06
N LEU A 401 10.57 0.42 15.72
CA LEU A 401 11.54 -0.39 16.46
C LEU A 401 11.66 0.11 17.90
N ARG A 402 11.76 1.44 18.08
CA ARG A 402 11.78 2.04 19.42
C ARG A 402 10.50 1.78 20.21
N ASP A 403 9.35 1.85 19.54
CA ASP A 403 8.08 1.48 20.18
C ASP A 403 8.08 0.01 20.62
N ALA A 404 8.61 -0.89 19.80
CA ALA A 404 8.70 -2.31 20.10
C ALA A 404 9.65 -2.61 21.27
N GLU A 405 10.79 -1.91 21.35
CA GLU A 405 11.73 -1.96 22.47
C GLU A 405 11.08 -1.50 23.78
N LEU A 406 10.35 -0.37 23.76
CA LEU A 406 9.69 0.17 24.95
C LEU A 406 8.55 -0.71 25.48
N HIS A 407 7.90 -1.48 24.61
CA HIS A 407 6.89 -2.46 25.00
C HIS A 407 7.49 -3.84 25.35
N GLY A 408 8.83 -3.98 25.35
CA GLY A 408 9.51 -5.24 25.67
C GLY A 408 9.27 -6.36 24.65
N THR A 409 8.83 -6.03 23.44
CA THR A 409 8.57 -7.01 22.37
C THR A 409 9.83 -7.35 21.57
N VAL A 410 10.87 -6.52 21.68
CA VAL A 410 12.18 -6.70 21.06
C VAL A 410 13.23 -6.49 22.13
N ASP A 411 14.19 -7.42 22.22
CA ASP A 411 15.31 -7.40 23.18
C ASP A 411 16.50 -6.55 22.68
N GLU A 412 17.71 -6.80 23.20
CA GLU A 412 18.96 -6.13 22.81
C GLU A 412 19.26 -6.17 21.29
N ALA A 413 18.69 -7.12 20.55
CA ALA A 413 18.80 -7.16 19.09
C ALA A 413 18.16 -5.92 18.42
N GLY A 414 17.23 -5.25 19.11
CA GLY A 414 16.66 -3.97 18.69
C GLY A 414 17.72 -2.90 18.51
N ALA A 415 18.63 -2.75 19.48
CA ALA A 415 19.70 -1.75 19.43
C ALA A 415 20.62 -1.93 18.21
N LEU A 416 20.95 -3.18 17.85
CA LEU A 416 21.74 -3.49 16.65
C LEU A 416 21.01 -3.05 15.37
N ARG A 417 19.70 -3.31 15.30
CA ARG A 417 18.89 -2.90 14.16
C ARG A 417 18.71 -1.39 14.10
N ALA A 418 18.58 -0.71 15.25
CA ALA A 418 18.47 0.74 15.33
C ALA A 418 19.70 1.44 14.76
N ARG A 419 20.91 0.98 15.13
CA ARG A 419 22.18 1.48 14.56
C ARG A 419 22.22 1.34 13.04
N THR A 420 21.85 0.16 12.54
CA THR A 420 21.81 -0.11 11.09
C THR A 420 20.85 0.85 10.36
N LEU A 421 19.68 1.14 10.95
CA LEU A 421 18.71 2.08 10.38
C LEU A 421 19.21 3.53 10.42
N LEU A 422 19.89 3.93 11.50
CA LEU A 422 20.50 5.26 11.61
C LEU A 422 21.60 5.47 10.55
N ASP A 423 22.43 4.46 10.31
CA ASP A 423 23.48 4.53 9.30
C ASP A 423 22.90 4.52 7.87
N GLU A 424 21.86 3.74 7.61
CA GLU A 424 21.11 3.80 6.35
C GLU A 424 20.48 5.19 6.14
N ALA A 425 19.91 5.79 7.19
CA ALA A 425 19.36 7.14 7.13
C ALA A 425 20.45 8.18 6.82
N ARG A 426 21.61 8.09 7.48
CA ARG A 426 22.77 8.96 7.21
C ARG A 426 23.28 8.84 5.78
N ALA A 427 23.35 7.62 5.24
CA ALA A 427 23.79 7.38 3.87
C ALA A 427 22.79 7.91 2.82
N LEU A 428 21.49 7.93 3.13
CA LEU A 428 20.44 8.41 2.23
C LEU A 428 20.23 9.92 2.29
N ALA A 429 20.53 10.56 3.42
CA ALA A 429 20.27 11.98 3.68
C ALA A 429 20.84 12.94 2.61
N PRO A 430 22.04 12.74 2.04
CA PRO A 430 22.59 13.66 1.03
C PRO A 430 21.84 13.65 -0.32
N VAL A 431 21.16 12.55 -0.64
CA VAL A 431 20.46 12.35 -1.93
C VAL A 431 18.96 12.55 -1.80
N ALA A 432 18.41 12.33 -0.61
CA ALA A 432 17.00 12.44 -0.34
C ALA A 432 16.53 13.90 -0.20
N ILE A 433 15.28 14.14 -0.57
CA ILE A 433 14.58 15.39 -0.25
C ILE A 433 13.99 15.25 1.15
N THR A 434 14.55 15.97 2.11
CA THR A 434 14.18 15.89 3.53
C THR A 434 13.41 17.12 3.99
N ASP A 435 13.71 18.30 3.44
CA ASP A 435 13.08 19.56 3.80
C ASP A 435 12.49 20.27 2.57
N PRO A 436 11.16 20.35 2.44
CA PRO A 436 10.51 21.00 1.30
C PRO A 436 10.59 22.54 1.37
N ALA A 437 10.94 23.14 2.51
CA ALA A 437 11.11 24.58 2.64
C ALA A 437 12.42 25.04 1.98
N VAL A 438 13.47 24.23 2.10
CA VAL A 438 14.80 24.49 1.53
C VAL A 438 14.91 23.93 0.13
N GLN A 439 14.47 22.69 -0.09
CA GLN A 439 14.60 21.99 -1.37
C GLN A 439 13.31 22.18 -2.17
N LYS A 440 13.29 23.14 -3.09
CA LYS A 440 12.12 23.46 -3.93
C LYS A 440 12.09 22.64 -5.22
N ILE A 441 10.92 22.62 -5.87
CA ILE A 441 10.67 21.95 -7.15
C ILE A 441 11.72 22.36 -8.19
N GLN A 442 12.40 21.38 -8.79
CA GLN A 442 13.22 21.61 -9.97
C GLN A 442 12.33 21.57 -11.21
N LEU A 443 12.06 22.73 -11.79
CA LEU A 443 11.39 22.78 -13.09
C LEU A 443 12.29 22.12 -14.13
N PRO A 444 11.73 21.31 -15.05
CA PRO A 444 12.53 20.69 -16.10
C PRO A 444 13.28 21.78 -16.87
N GLN A 445 14.60 21.72 -16.84
CA GLN A 445 15.41 22.60 -17.67
C GLN A 445 15.20 22.18 -19.12
N PHE A 446 14.27 22.83 -19.81
CA PHE A 446 14.12 22.61 -21.24
C PHE A 446 15.48 22.83 -21.93
N PRO A 447 15.86 21.95 -22.86
CA PRO A 447 17.12 22.08 -23.58
C PRO A 447 17.18 23.46 -24.26
N ALA A 448 18.38 24.05 -24.34
CA ALA A 448 18.58 25.45 -24.73
C ALA A 448 17.91 25.83 -26.07
N TRP A 449 17.75 24.87 -26.98
CA TRP A 449 17.07 25.05 -28.26
C TRP A 449 15.55 25.33 -28.14
N LEU A 450 14.89 24.87 -27.06
CA LEU A 450 13.49 25.24 -26.76
C LEU A 450 13.38 26.65 -26.15
N ARG A 451 14.46 27.17 -25.56
CA ARG A 451 14.52 28.54 -25.00
C ARG A 451 14.76 29.61 -26.07
N LEU A 452 15.10 29.24 -27.30
CA LEU A 452 15.39 30.19 -28.38
C LEU A 452 14.17 30.91 -28.98
N ARG A 453 12.93 30.58 -28.58
CA ARG A 453 11.73 31.15 -29.21
C ARG A 453 11.10 32.35 -28.47
N ARG A 454 11.77 32.93 -27.46
CA ARG A 454 11.24 34.10 -26.70
C ARG A 454 12.15 35.33 -26.68
N ARG A 455 13.04 35.48 -27.66
CA ARG A 455 13.73 36.77 -27.96
C ARG A 455 13.53 37.19 -29.42
N ARG A 456 12.29 37.53 -29.74
CA ARG A 456 11.89 38.49 -30.78
C ARG A 456 10.67 39.16 -30.17
N THR A 457 10.81 40.24 -29.41
CA THR A 457 10.95 41.61 -29.91
C THR A 457 11.41 42.52 -28.77
N ALA A 458 12.61 43.08 -28.89
CA ALA A 458 12.98 44.33 -28.25
C ALA A 458 14.18 44.87 -29.04
N VAL A 459 13.88 45.54 -30.14
CA VAL A 459 14.86 46.35 -30.87
C VAL A 459 15.08 47.60 -30.01
N GLY A 460 16.21 47.66 -29.31
CA GLY A 460 16.72 48.90 -28.72
C GLY A 460 17.72 49.55 -29.68
N PRO A 461 17.76 50.89 -29.83
CA PRO A 461 18.69 51.54 -30.74
C PRO A 461 20.13 51.50 -30.19
N TRP A 462 21.02 51.05 -31.06
CA TRP A 462 22.47 51.29 -31.17
C TRP A 462 23.17 52.09 -30.05
N ALA A 463 24.17 51.47 -29.42
CA ALA A 463 25.28 52.16 -28.75
C ALA A 463 26.63 51.64 -29.32
N PRO A 464 27.64 52.49 -29.53
CA PRO A 464 28.90 52.12 -30.16
C PRO A 464 29.84 51.36 -29.19
N PRO A 465 30.80 50.55 -29.71
CA PRO A 465 31.65 49.70 -28.88
C PRO A 465 32.79 50.49 -28.23
N SER A 466 32.99 50.34 -26.91
CA SER A 466 34.23 50.75 -26.24
C SER A 466 35.31 49.67 -26.36
N PRO A 467 36.61 50.03 -26.35
CA PRO A 467 37.70 49.12 -26.67
C PRO A 467 38.08 48.18 -25.52
N VAL A 468 38.58 47.01 -25.92
CA VAL A 468 39.10 45.90 -25.10
C VAL A 468 40.35 46.35 -24.30
N PRO A 469 40.57 45.86 -23.06
CA PRO A 469 41.67 46.33 -22.23
C PRO A 469 42.99 45.59 -22.54
N ALA A 470 44.07 46.34 -22.71
CA ALA A 470 45.43 45.81 -22.72
C ALA A 470 46.00 45.85 -21.30
N SER A 471 46.47 44.69 -20.84
CA SER A 471 47.31 44.49 -19.66
C SER A 471 48.71 45.03 -19.92
N PHE A 472 49.42 45.56 -18.89
CA PHE A 472 50.85 45.35 -18.60
C PHE A 472 51.33 46.25 -17.42
N LEU A 473 51.69 45.59 -16.31
CA LEU A 473 52.74 45.92 -15.32
C LEU A 473 52.61 47.16 -14.36
N PRO A 474 53.38 47.17 -13.23
CA PRO A 474 52.88 47.53 -11.91
C PRO A 474 53.40 48.88 -11.39
N GLY A 475 52.58 49.56 -10.59
CA GLY A 475 52.97 50.79 -9.90
C GLY A 475 51.81 51.40 -9.14
N THR A 476 51.86 51.24 -7.81
CA THR A 476 51.47 52.21 -6.78
C THR A 476 50.37 53.23 -7.07
N VAL A 477 49.32 53.18 -6.26
CA VAL A 477 48.87 54.19 -5.28
C VAL A 477 47.34 54.09 -5.18
N SER A 478 46.89 53.59 -4.03
CA SER A 478 45.52 53.65 -3.58
C SER A 478 45.03 55.09 -3.50
N SER A 479 43.91 55.40 -4.14
CA SER A 479 43.08 56.57 -3.86
C SER A 479 41.68 56.12 -3.41
N PRO A 480 41.08 56.76 -2.39
CA PRO A 480 39.92 56.23 -1.69
C PRO A 480 38.62 56.54 -2.46
N GLY A 481 37.93 55.49 -2.92
CA GLY A 481 36.70 55.61 -3.71
C GLY A 481 35.44 55.23 -2.94
N TYR A 482 34.89 56.20 -2.21
CA TYR A 482 33.46 56.42 -1.89
C TYR A 482 32.58 55.22 -1.47
N SER A 483 32.29 55.13 -0.16
CA SER A 483 31.13 54.38 0.35
C SER A 483 29.84 55.16 0.04
N PRO A 484 28.80 54.56 -0.56
CA PRO A 484 27.50 55.21 -0.66
C PRO A 484 26.95 55.51 0.74
N VAL A 485 26.56 56.76 0.97
CA VAL A 485 25.90 57.21 2.20
C VAL A 485 24.48 56.60 2.24
N ASP A 486 24.12 55.97 3.35
CA ASP A 486 22.76 55.47 3.60
C ASP A 486 21.80 56.66 3.78
N PRO A 487 20.74 56.78 2.96
CA PRO A 487 19.80 57.91 3.01
C PRO A 487 18.87 57.92 4.24
N ARG A 488 19.11 57.07 5.25
CA ARG A 488 18.28 56.98 6.47
C ARG A 488 18.79 57.79 7.65
N TRP A 489 19.88 58.55 7.50
CA TRP A 489 20.38 59.43 8.56
C TRP A 489 19.62 60.75 8.57
N GLY A 490 18.73 60.92 9.55
CA GLY A 490 18.10 62.20 9.90
C GLY A 490 18.68 62.74 11.22
N PRO A 491 18.73 64.06 11.42
CA PRO A 491 19.35 64.65 12.61
C PRO A 491 18.58 64.32 13.91
N PRO A 492 19.26 64.35 15.07
CA PRO A 492 18.64 64.06 16.36
C PRO A 492 17.57 65.10 16.70
N LYS A 493 16.42 64.66 17.21
CA LYS A 493 15.45 65.56 17.83
C LYS A 493 16.01 65.99 19.20
N GLY A 494 16.14 67.29 19.41
CA GLY A 494 16.37 67.89 20.72
C GLY A 494 15.17 67.75 21.64
#